data_AF-A0A0S8BRL7-F1
#
_entry.id   AF-A0A0S8BRL7-F1
#
_cell.length_a   1.000
_cell.length_b   1.000
_cell.length_c   1.000
_cell.angle_alpha   90.00
_cell.angle_beta   90.00
_cell.angle_gamma   90.00
#
_symmetry.space_group_name_H-M   'P 1'
#
loop_
_entity.id
_entity.type
_entity.pdbx_description
1 polymer ?
#
loop_
_entity_poly.entity_id
_entity_poly.type
_entity_poly.pdbx_seq_one_letter_code
_entity_poly.pdbx_strand_id
1 'polypeptide(L)' 'EMEVWALEAYGASYTLQEMLTVKSDDVTGRTKIFENIVKNDHRMEAGMPESFNVLVKEIRALGIDIELEQE' A
#
# COMPACT_ATOMS: atom_id res chain seq x y z
N GLU A 1 5.32 -1.30 13.97
CA GLU A 1 6.47 -0.40 13.67
C GLU A 1 7.80 -1.13 13.79
N MET A 2 8.05 -1.87 14.88
CA MET A 2 9.29 -2.63 15.05
C MET A 2 9.51 -3.72 13.98
N GLU A 3 8.43 -4.33 13.48
CA GLU A 3 8.46 -5.34 12.43
C GLU A 3 8.81 -4.76 11.05
N VAL A 4 8.41 -3.50 10.82
CA VAL A 4 8.74 -2.75 9.60
C VAL A 4 10.24 -2.49 9.57
N TRP A 5 10.82 -2.02 10.68
CA TRP A 5 12.26 -1.78 10.77
C TRP A 5 13.09 -3.04 10.52
N ALA A 6 12.62 -4.20 10.99
CA ALA A 6 13.29 -5.46 10.70
C ALA A 6 13.34 -5.72 9.18
N LEU A 7 12.21 -5.59 8.47
CA LEU A 7 12.14 -5.79 7.03
C LEU A 7 12.97 -4.77 6.25
N GLU A 8 12.99 -3.51 6.70
CA GLU A 8 13.82 -2.45 6.13
C GLU A 8 15.31 -2.75 6.29
N ALA A 9 15.75 -3.20 7.47
CA ALA A 9 17.15 -3.56 7.73
C ALA A 9 17.64 -4.73 6.87
N TYR A 10 16.75 -5.68 6.54
CA TYR A 10 17.06 -6.77 5.60
C TYR A 10 17.01 -6.34 4.13
N GLY A 11 16.56 -5.12 3.81
CA GLY A 11 16.35 -4.67 2.44
C GLY A 11 15.19 -5.39 1.73
N ALA A 12 14.25 -5.97 2.48
CA ALA A 12 13.13 -6.74 1.97
C ALA A 12 11.98 -5.82 1.48
N SER A 13 12.27 -4.94 0.53
CA SER A 13 11.35 -3.90 0.04
C SER A 13 10.04 -4.45 -0.52
N TYR A 14 10.08 -5.52 -1.32
CA TYR A 14 8.89 -6.18 -1.88
C TYR A 14 8.00 -6.81 -0.81
N THR A 15 8.60 -7.47 0.18
CA THR A 15 7.87 -8.07 1.30
C THR A 15 7.22 -7.00 2.16
N LEU A 16 7.92 -5.90 2.42
CA LEU A 16 7.36 -4.76 3.14
C LEU A 16 6.21 -4.11 2.37
N GLN A 17 6.39 -3.87 1.07
CA GLN A 17 5.35 -3.32 0.20
C GLN A 17 4.11 -4.22 0.19
N GLU A 18 4.30 -5.54 0.07
CA GLU A 18 3.20 -6.52 0.09
C GLU A 18 2.40 -6.44 1.40
N MET A 19 3.11 -6.38 2.54
CA MET A 19 2.51 -6.30 3.87
C MET A 19 1.70 -5.03 4.08
N LEU A 20 2.20 -3.88 3.60
CA LEU A 20 1.53 -2.58 3.80
C LEU A 20 0.43 -2.28 2.79
N THR A 21 0.42 -2.93 1.62
CA THR A 21 -0.54 -2.65 0.53
C THR A 21 -1.55 -3.79 0.39
N VAL A 22 -1.27 -4.74 -0.51
CA VAL A 22 -2.17 -5.81 -0.95
C VAL A 22 -2.58 -6.79 0.17
N LYS A 23 -1.80 -6.91 1.24
CA LYS A 23 -2.16 -7.69 2.45
C LYS A 23 -2.90 -6.91 3.53
N SER A 24 -2.92 -5.58 3.46
CA SER A 24 -3.58 -4.71 4.46
C SER A 24 -4.72 -3.91 3.86
N ASP A 25 -4.38 -2.79 3.19
CA ASP A 25 -5.29 -1.67 2.98
C ASP A 25 -5.61 -1.38 1.50
N ASP A 26 -4.96 -2.06 0.56
CA ASP A 26 -5.28 -1.91 -0.86
C ASP A 26 -6.49 -2.79 -1.24
N VAL A 27 -7.68 -2.17 -1.29
CA VAL A 27 -8.95 -2.87 -1.59
C VAL A 27 -8.94 -3.50 -2.98
N THR A 28 -8.36 -2.81 -3.96
CA THR A 28 -8.30 -3.28 -5.35
C THR A 28 -7.23 -4.35 -5.49
N GLY A 29 -6.05 -4.11 -4.94
CA GLY A 29 -4.90 -5.01 -4.96
C GLY A 29 -5.16 -6.34 -4.25
N ARG A 30 -5.91 -6.34 -3.13
CA ARG A 30 -6.23 -7.58 -2.39
C ARG A 30 -7.12 -8.55 -3.19
N THR A 31 -8.07 -8.03 -3.97
CA THR A 31 -8.91 -8.88 -4.83
C THR A 31 -8.10 -9.44 -5.98
N LYS A 32 -7.28 -8.60 -6.63
CA LYS A 32 -6.40 -9.02 -7.72
C LYS A 32 -5.38 -10.08 -7.29
N ILE A 33 -4.72 -9.89 -6.14
CA ILE A 33 -3.72 -10.86 -5.67
C ILE A 33 -4.37 -12.21 -5.34
N PHE A 34 -5.59 -12.21 -4.81
CA PHE A 34 -6.34 -13.44 -4.61
C PHE A 34 -6.62 -14.18 -5.93
N GLU A 35 -7.10 -13.47 -6.96
CA GLU A 35 -7.31 -14.06 -8.29
C GLU A 35 -6.01 -14.58 -8.90
N ASN A 36 -4.91 -13.83 -8.76
CA ASN A 36 -3.60 -14.22 -9.28
C ASN A 36 -3.12 -15.51 -8.60
N ILE A 37 -3.22 -15.61 -7.27
CA ILE A 37 -2.87 -16.82 -6.51
C ILE A 37 -3.70 -18.02 -7.00
N VAL A 38 -5.00 -17.85 -7.23
CA VAL A 38 -5.87 -18.91 -7.77
C VAL A 38 -5.44 -19.34 -9.18
N LYS A 39 -4.95 -18.40 -10.00
CA LYS A 39 -4.44 -18.64 -11.36
C LYS A 39 -2.97 -19.11 -11.39
N ASN A 40 -2.35 -19.34 -10.23
CA ASN A 40 -0.94 -19.70 -10.11
C ASN A 40 0.02 -18.62 -10.66
N ASP A 41 -0.43 -17.36 -10.66
CA ASP A 41 0.37 -16.18 -10.96
C ASP A 41 0.72 -15.48 -9.64
N HIS A 42 2.00 -15.21 -9.41
CA HIS A 42 2.49 -14.55 -8.18
C HIS A 42 2.88 -13.10 -8.41
N ARG A 43 2.39 -12.48 -9.49
CA ARG A 43 2.58 -11.05 -9.73
C ARG A 43 1.80 -10.21 -8.73
N MET A 44 2.50 -9.20 -8.19
CA MET A 44 1.97 -8.21 -7.28
C MET A 44 1.87 -6.86 -7.99
N GLU A 45 0.66 -6.31 -8.01
CA GLU A 45 0.39 -4.93 -8.41
C GLU A 45 -0.04 -4.17 -7.15
N ALA A 46 0.89 -3.41 -6.57
CA ALA A 46 0.60 -2.59 -5.40
C ALA A 46 0.06 -1.21 -5.84
N GLY A 47 -1.13 -0.86 -5.36
CA GLY A 47 -1.71 0.48 -5.50
C GLY A 47 -1.43 1.37 -4.29
N MET A 48 -2.19 2.47 -4.21
CA MET A 48 -2.17 3.38 -3.06
C MET A 48 -2.99 2.80 -1.90
N PRO A 49 -2.46 2.74 -0.67
CA PRO A 49 -3.23 2.34 0.51
C PRO A 49 -4.38 3.31 0.80
N GLU A 50 -5.54 2.77 1.21
CA GLU A 50 -6.67 3.63 1.59
C GLU A 50 -6.41 4.46 2.85
N SER A 51 -5.54 4.01 3.75
CA SER A 51 -5.10 4.77 4.92
C SER A 51 -4.43 6.09 4.53
N PHE A 52 -3.67 6.12 3.43
CA PHE A 52 -3.10 7.35 2.89
C PHE A 52 -4.17 8.28 2.31
N ASN A 53 -5.16 7.74 1.60
CA ASN A 53 -6.30 8.53 1.09
C ASN A 53 -7.10 9.19 2.22
N VAL A 54 -7.31 8.48 3.33
CA VAL A 54 -7.98 9.02 4.51
C VAL A 54 -7.16 10.17 5.09
N LEU A 55 -5.85 10.00 5.26
CA LEU A 55 -4.95 11.04 5.76
C LEU A 55 -5.02 12.32 4.91
N VAL A 56 -4.97 12.20 3.58
CA VAL A 56 -5.06 13.37 2.69
C VAL A 56 -6.40 14.10 2.87
N LYS A 57 -7.51 13.36 3.02
CA LYS A 57 -8.84 13.96 3.25
C LYS A 57 -8.93 14.64 4.62
N GLU A 58 -8.34 14.04 5.66
CA GLU A 58 -8.31 14.62 7.01
C GLU A 58 -7.53 15.93 7.04
N ILE A 59 -6.39 16.00 6.35
CA ILE A 59 -5.61 17.24 6.28
C ILE A 59 -6.36 18.32 5.48
N ARG A 60 -7.00 17.95 4.37
CA ARG A 60 -7.86 18.88 3.60
C ARG A 60 -9.04 19.41 4.43
N ALA A 61 -9.60 18.61 5.33
CA ALA A 61 -10.67 19.05 6.23
C ALA A 61 -10.22 20.14 7.22
N LEU A 62 -8.91 20.26 7.48
CA LEU A 62 -8.33 21.34 8.30
C LEU A 62 -8.15 22.65 7.51
N GLY A 63 -8.47 22.67 6.21
CA GLY A 63 -8.25 23.83 5.33
C GLY A 63 -6.81 23.92 4.80
N ILE A 64 -6.03 22.86 4.91
CA ILE A 64 -4.69 22.76 4.34
C ILE A 64 -4.81 22.06 2.97
N ASP A 65 -4.38 22.74 1.92
CA ASP A 65 -4.38 22.17 0.58
C ASP A 65 -3.14 21.29 0.36
N ILE A 66 -3.37 20.03 -0.01
CA ILE A 66 -2.34 19.04 -0.31
C ILE A 66 -2.74 18.36 -1.61
N GLU A 67 -1.84 18.40 -2.59
CA GLU A 67 -1.98 17.75 -3.88
C GLU A 67 -0.77 16.88 -4.17
N LEU A 68 -0.97 15.86 -4.99
CA LEU A 68 0.12 15.05 -5.54
C LEU A 68 0.59 15.75 -6.82
N GLU A 69 1.85 16.17 -6.85
CA GLU A 69 2.45 16.69 -8.08
C GLU A 69 2.53 15.56 -9.11
N GLN A 70 2.19 15.88 -10.37
CA GLN A 70 2.39 14.96 -11.49
C GLN A 70 3.84 15.12 -11.99
N GLU A 71 4.55 14.01 -12.15
CA GLU A 71 5.80 13.96 -12.94
C GLU A 71 5.52 14.14 -14.44
#